data_AF-A0A1Q9NJ35-F1
#
_entry.id   AF-A0A1Q9NJ35-F1
#
_cell.length_a   1.000
_cell.length_b   1.000
_cell.length_c   1.000
_cell.angle_alpha   90.00
_cell.angle_beta   90.00
_cell.angle_gamma   90.00
#
_symmetry.space_group_name_H-M   'P 1'
#
loop_
_entity.id
_entity.type
_entity.pdbx_description
1 polymer ?
#
loop_
_entity_poly.entity_id
_entity_poly.type
_entity_poly.pdbx_seq_one_letter_code
_entity_poly.pdbx_strand_id
1 'polypeptide(L)'
;MTKSVTSITSLTNRFNTTTLSGSFFLLGGVQWFLGMLAAESWYDGYSSRIDYVSDLGTGPTAFIYNLSVFMLGAFIVLGTFFLYKANKGRVLPILLTISGIGAMGV
;
A
#
# COMPACT_ATOMS: atom_id res chain seq x y z
N MET A 1 38.19 1.17 25.28
CA MET A 1 37.30 0.03 24.96
C MET A 1 35.88 0.53 24.62
N THR A 2 35.77 1.58 23.78
CA THR A 2 34.55 2.43 23.67
C THR A 2 34.08 2.63 22.23
N LYS A 3 34.88 2.22 21.22
CA LYS A 3 34.54 2.36 19.79
C LYS A 3 33.71 1.19 19.25
N SER A 4 33.71 0.05 19.95
CA SER A 4 33.03 -1.18 19.48
C SER A 4 31.51 -1.12 19.65
N VAL A 5 31.02 -0.49 20.72
CA VAL A 5 29.56 -0.42 21.00
C VAL A 5 28.87 0.52 20.02
N THR A 6 29.53 1.62 19.64
CA THR A 6 29.02 2.61 18.68
C THR A 6 28.83 2.03 17.28
N SER A 7 29.62 1.03 16.91
CA SER A 7 29.55 0.38 15.59
C SER A 7 28.38 -0.61 15.46
N ILE A 8 27.86 -1.16 16.56
CA ILE A 8 26.72 -2.07 16.52
C ILE A 8 25.41 -1.27 16.42
N THR A 9 25.35 -0.10 17.06
CA THR A 9 24.22 0.84 16.95
C THR A 9 24.10 1.48 15.56
N SER A 10 25.21 1.61 14.82
CA SER A 10 25.20 2.16 13.45
C SER A 10 24.80 1.13 12.38
N LEU A 11 24.89 -0.16 12.66
CA LEU A 11 24.36 -1.22 11.80
C LEU A 11 22.84 -1.37 11.91
N THR A 12 22.25 -0.96 13.04
CA THR A 12 20.81 -1.05 13.31
C THR A 12 19.99 0.11 12.74
N ASN A 13 20.62 1.09 12.07
CA ASN A 13 19.95 2.31 11.60
C ASN A 13 20.04 2.50 10.08
N ARG A 14 19.77 1.45 9.29
CA ARG A 14 19.94 1.49 7.81
C ARG A 14 18.68 1.82 6.99
N PHE A 15 17.53 2.03 7.62
CA PHE A 15 16.33 2.43 6.89
C PHE A 15 15.76 3.73 7.46
N ASN A 16 15.88 4.79 6.67
CA ASN A 16 15.18 6.04 6.93
C ASN A 16 13.67 5.74 6.93
N THR A 17 12.97 6.06 8.02
CA THR A 17 11.53 5.82 8.18
C THR A 17 10.71 6.49 7.07
N THR A 18 11.17 7.63 6.56
CA THR A 18 10.58 8.30 5.41
C THR A 18 10.71 7.46 4.14
N THR A 19 11.90 6.90 3.88
CA THR A 19 12.12 6.01 2.72
C THR A 19 11.27 4.75 2.83
N LEU A 20 11.17 4.17 4.03
CA LEU A 20 10.35 2.98 4.25
C LEU A 20 8.87 3.28 4.03
N SER A 21 8.37 4.40 4.56
CA SER A 21 7.00 4.88 4.31
C SER A 21 6.70 5.02 2.82
N GLY A 22 7.55 5.74 2.08
CA GLY A 22 7.39 5.91 0.63
C GLY A 22 7.47 4.60 -0.14
N SER A 23 8.31 3.66 0.31
CA SER A 23 8.45 2.34 -0.31
C SER A 23 7.16 1.51 -0.16
N PHE A 24 6.52 1.51 1.01
CA PHE A 24 5.23 0.83 1.20
C PHE A 24 4.14 1.45 0.31
N PHE A 25 4.07 2.77 0.20
CA PHE A 25 3.09 3.43 -0.68
C PHE A 25 3.33 3.09 -2.15
N LEU A 26 4.59 3.12 -2.60
CA LEU A 26 4.94 2.78 -3.98
C LEU A 26 4.62 1.32 -4.30
N LEU A 27 5.04 0.39 -3.43
CA LEU A 27 4.79 -1.04 -3.62
C LEU A 27 3.30 -1.35 -3.61
N GLY A 28 2.53 -0.77 -2.69
CA GLY A 28 1.08 -0.93 -2.63
C GLY A 28 0.39 -0.42 -3.90
N GLY A 29 0.75 0.79 -4.36
CA GLY A 29 0.18 1.38 -5.57
C GLY A 29 0.52 0.60 -6.84
N VAL A 30 1.78 0.23 -7.02
CA VAL A 30 2.22 -0.59 -8.18
C VAL A 30 1.54 -1.96 -8.14
N GLN A 31 1.50 -2.62 -6.99
CA GLN A 31 0.88 -3.93 -6.86
C GLN A 31 -0.62 -3.90 -7.16
N TRP A 32 -1.34 -2.89 -6.64
CA TRP A 32 -2.75 -2.71 -6.95
C TRP A 32 -2.98 -2.46 -8.44
N PHE A 33 -2.17 -1.60 -9.04
CA PHE A 33 -2.29 -1.29 -10.46
C PHE A 33 -2.09 -2.55 -11.32
N LEU A 34 -1.08 -3.36 -11.02
CA LEU A 34 -0.88 -4.64 -11.70
C LEU A 34 -2.03 -5.63 -11.47
N GLY A 35 -2.59 -5.69 -10.26
CA GLY A 35 -3.75 -6.53 -9.94
C GLY A 35 -5.02 -6.11 -10.70
N MET A 36 -5.25 -4.80 -10.83
CA MET A 36 -6.34 -4.24 -11.63
C MET A 36 -6.18 -4.59 -13.11
N LEU A 37 -5.00 -4.40 -13.71
CA LEU A 37 -4.75 -4.76 -15.10
C LEU A 37 -4.91 -6.27 -15.34
N ALA A 38 -4.48 -7.10 -14.39
CA ALA A 38 -4.67 -8.55 -14.45
C ALA A 38 -6.16 -8.92 -14.43
N ALA A 39 -6.93 -8.32 -13.52
CA ALA A 39 -8.38 -8.53 -13.44
C ALA A 39 -9.09 -8.09 -14.73
N GLU A 40 -8.76 -6.92 -15.28
CA GLU A 40 -9.30 -6.44 -16.56
C GLU A 40 -8.95 -7.41 -17.71
N SER A 41 -7.71 -7.90 -17.78
CA SER A 41 -7.27 -8.79 -18.86
C SER A 41 -7.95 -10.16 -18.89
N TRP A 42 -8.50 -10.60 -17.75
CA TRP A 42 -9.15 -11.92 -17.60
C TRP A 42 -10.67 -11.83 -17.45
N TYR A 43 -11.24 -10.62 -17.49
CA TYR A 43 -12.68 -10.43 -17.50
C TYR A 43 -13.18 -10.30 -18.94
N ASP A 44 -13.64 -11.42 -19.50
CA ASP A 44 -14.21 -11.45 -20.84
C ASP A 44 -15.38 -10.46 -20.99
N GLY A 45 -15.26 -9.57 -21.98
CA GLY A 45 -16.28 -8.56 -22.30
C GLY A 45 -16.18 -7.27 -21.48
N TYR A 46 -15.34 -7.20 -20.44
CA TYR A 46 -15.07 -5.97 -19.72
C TYR A 46 -14.26 -4.99 -20.58
N SER A 47 -14.59 -3.70 -20.48
CA SER A 47 -13.85 -2.63 -21.14
C SER A 47 -13.84 -1.38 -20.27
N SER A 48 -12.65 -0.96 -19.84
CA SER A 48 -12.42 0.27 -19.07
C SER A 48 -12.85 1.57 -19.77
N ARG A 49 -13.25 1.50 -21.05
CA ARG A 49 -13.82 2.63 -21.80
C ARG A 49 -15.32 2.86 -21.51
N ILE A 50 -16.02 1.82 -21.05
CA ILE A 50 -17.49 1.82 -20.91
C ILE A 50 -17.94 1.33 -19.53
N ASP A 51 -17.20 0.40 -18.91
CA ASP A 51 -17.53 -0.21 -17.63
C ASP A 51 -16.79 0.49 -16.49
N TYR A 52 -17.33 0.39 -15.27
CA TYR A 52 -16.69 0.98 -14.10
C TYR A 52 -15.60 0.05 -13.56
N VAL A 53 -14.52 0.62 -13.04
CA VAL A 53 -13.46 -0.17 -12.37
C VAL A 53 -14.02 -0.96 -11.17
N SER A 54 -15.08 -0.47 -10.51
CA SER A 54 -15.75 -1.20 -9.43
C SER A 54 -16.41 -2.50 -9.89
N ASP A 55 -16.75 -2.66 -11.17
CA ASP A 55 -17.38 -3.87 -11.70
C ASP A 55 -16.39 -5.05 -11.70
N LEU A 56 -15.08 -4.76 -11.73
CA LEU A 56 -14.04 -5.76 -11.52
C LEU A 56 -14.13 -6.40 -10.14
N GLY A 57 -14.72 -5.73 -9.14
CA GLY A 57 -14.86 -6.21 -7.77
C GLY A 57 -16.10 -7.05 -7.48
N THR A 58 -17.00 -7.20 -8.46
CA THR A 58 -18.22 -8.03 -8.35
C THR A 58 -18.34 -9.07 -9.45
N GLY A 59 -17.51 -8.98 -10.50
CA GLY A 59 -17.49 -9.91 -11.63
C GLY A 59 -16.66 -11.19 -11.41
N PRO A 60 -16.38 -11.94 -12.49
CA PRO A 60 -15.63 -13.20 -12.45
C PRO A 60 -14.20 -13.05 -11.88
N THR A 61 -13.60 -11.88 -12.03
CA THR A 61 -12.25 -11.55 -11.55
C THR A 61 -12.24 -10.80 -10.22
N ALA A 62 -13.39 -10.76 -9.51
CA ALA A 62 -13.56 -10.08 -8.22
C ALA A 62 -12.48 -10.43 -7.20
N PHE A 63 -12.08 -11.70 -7.13
CA PHE A 63 -11.04 -12.11 -6.20
C PHE A 63 -9.70 -11.40 -6.44
N ILE A 64 -9.27 -11.29 -7.71
CA ILE A 64 -7.98 -10.67 -8.08
C ILE A 64 -8.03 -9.17 -7.76
N TYR A 65 -9.11 -8.50 -8.17
CA TYR A 65 -9.28 -7.08 -7.94
C TYR A 65 -9.40 -6.76 -6.44
N ASN A 66 -10.34 -7.40 -5.72
CA ASN A 66 -10.57 -7.12 -4.29
C ASN A 66 -9.34 -7.47 -3.44
N LEU A 67 -8.64 -8.56 -3.74
CA LEU A 67 -7.38 -8.87 -3.04
C LEU A 67 -6.32 -7.79 -3.29
N SER A 68 -6.21 -7.28 -4.52
CA SER A 68 -5.25 -6.22 -4.83
C SER A 68 -5.59 -4.90 -4.13
N VAL A 69 -6.87 -4.54 -4.01
CA VAL A 69 -7.33 -3.34 -3.28
C VAL A 69 -7.16 -3.52 -1.76
N PHE A 70 -7.43 -4.71 -1.23
CA PHE A 70 -7.13 -5.04 0.15
C PHE A 70 -5.63 -4.88 0.45
N MET A 71 -4.77 -5.41 -0.42
CA MET A 71 -3.32 -5.26 -0.29
C MET A 71 -2.93 -3.78 -0.34
N LEU A 72 -3.48 -2.98 -1.27
CA LEU A 72 -3.26 -1.52 -1.29
C LEU A 72 -3.54 -0.90 0.08
N GLY A 73 -4.71 -1.18 0.65
CA GLY A 73 -5.10 -0.67 1.96
C GLY A 73 -4.12 -1.08 3.06
N ALA A 74 -3.70 -2.34 3.08
CA ALA A 74 -2.70 -2.84 4.03
C ALA A 74 -1.33 -2.14 3.86
N PHE A 75 -0.86 -1.95 2.63
CA PHE A 75 0.37 -1.21 2.32
C PHE A 75 0.26 0.27 2.75
N ILE A 76 -0.90 0.91 2.56
CA ILE A 76 -1.16 2.27 3.04
C ILE A 76 -1.07 2.34 4.56
N VAL A 77 -1.71 1.43 5.30
CA VAL A 77 -1.65 1.41 6.77
C VAL A 77 -0.21 1.21 7.25
N LEU A 78 0.54 0.28 6.67
CA LEU A 78 1.94 0.03 7.00
C LEU A 78 2.84 1.22 6.68
N GLY A 79 2.72 1.80 5.48
CA GLY A 79 3.47 3.00 5.09
C GLY A 79 3.15 4.20 5.98
N THR A 80 1.91 4.31 6.42
CA THR A 80 1.43 5.37 7.32
C THR A 80 2.00 5.23 8.74
N PHE A 81 2.18 4.01 9.24
CA PHE A 81 2.86 3.78 10.52
C PHE A 81 4.29 4.34 10.51
N PHE A 82 5.03 4.15 9.42
CA PHE A 82 6.37 4.72 9.27
C PHE A 82 6.34 6.24 9.06
N LEU A 83 5.33 6.76 8.34
CA LEU A 83 5.11 8.21 8.16
C LEU A 83 4.87 8.90 9.51
N TYR A 84 4.04 8.30 10.36
CA TYR A 84 3.74 8.79 11.70
C TYR A 84 4.99 8.85 12.57
N LYS A 85 5.90 7.87 12.43
CA LYS A 85 7.20 7.89 13.13
C LYS A 85 8.17 8.93 12.58
N ALA A 86 8.11 9.22 11.29
CA ALA A 86 9.01 10.16 10.61
C ALA A 86 8.61 11.63 10.79
N ASN A 87 7.32 11.91 11.01
CA ASN A 87 6.77 13.26 11.02
C ASN A 87 6.04 13.59 12.34
N LYS A 88 6.04 14.86 12.76
CA LYS A 88 5.31 15.31 13.96
C LYS A 88 3.81 15.51 13.71
N GLY A 89 3.41 15.71 12.44
CA GLY A 89 2.03 15.92 12.05
C GLY A 89 1.19 14.64 12.14
N ARG A 90 0.01 14.73 12.76
CA ARG A 90 -0.88 13.57 13.01
C ARG A 90 -2.08 13.48 12.06
N VAL A 91 -2.48 14.59 11.44
CA VAL A 91 -3.68 14.65 10.59
C VAL A 91 -3.57 13.73 9.38
N LEU A 92 -2.49 13.86 8.60
CA LEU A 92 -2.29 13.04 7.40
C LEU A 92 -2.21 11.53 7.73
N PRO A 93 -1.44 11.08 8.74
CA PRO A 93 -1.46 9.66 9.12
C PRO A 93 -2.83 9.13 9.55
N ILE A 94 -3.64 9.94 10.25
CA ILE A 94 -4.99 9.52 10.64
C ILE A 94 -5.86 9.32 9.40
N LEU A 95 -5.86 10.30 8.49
CA LEU A 95 -6.63 10.21 7.24
C LEU A 95 -6.20 9.01 6.39
N LEU A 96 -4.90 8.81 6.21
CA LEU A 96 -4.38 7.67 5.44
C LEU A 96 -4.71 6.33 6.10
N THR A 97 -4.69 6.25 7.42
CA THR A 97 -5.08 5.01 8.13
C THR A 97 -6.55 4.70 7.89
N ILE A 98 -7.44 5.70 8.00
CA ILE A 98 -8.86 5.53 7.72
C ILE A 98 -9.09 5.14 6.26
N SER A 99 -8.42 5.80 5.31
CA SER A 99 -8.50 5.46 3.88
C SER A 99 -7.99 4.04 3.60
N GLY A 100 -6.88 3.63 4.22
CA GLY A 100 -6.32 2.29 4.06
C GLY A 100 -7.25 1.21 4.61
N ILE A 101 -7.83 1.42 5.80
CA ILE A 101 -8.83 0.51 6.36
C ILE A 101 -10.09 0.47 5.49
N GLY A 102 -10.54 1.61 4.98
CA GLY A 102 -11.68 1.69 4.05
C GLY A 102 -11.44 0.89 2.77
N ALA A 103 -10.24 0.98 2.18
CA ALA A 103 -9.85 0.18 1.03
C ALA A 103 -9.81 -1.32 1.33
N MET A 104 -9.49 -1.73 2.56
CA MET A 104 -9.55 -3.15 2.97
C MET A 104 -10.98 -3.70 3.11
N GLY A 105 -12.00 -2.84 3.11
CA GLY A 105 -13.40 -3.23 3.26
C GLY A 105 -14.14 -3.58 1.97
N VAL A 106 -13.41 -3.71 0.85
CA VAL A 106 -13.95 -4.14 -0.46
C VAL A 106 -14.51 -5.56 -0.47
#